data_AF-A0A1J9VF06-F1
#
_entry.id   AF-A0A1J9VF06-F1
#
_cell.length_a   1.000
_cell.length_b   1.000
_cell.length_c   1.000
_cell.angle_alpha   90.00
_cell.angle_beta   90.00
_cell.angle_gamma   90.00
#
_symmetry.space_group_name_H-M   'P 1'
#
loop_
_entity.id
_entity.type
_entity.pdbx_description
1 polymer ?
#
loop_
_entity_poly.entity_id
_entity_poly.type
_entity_poly.pdbx_seq_one_letter_code
_entity_poly.pdbx_strand_id
1 'polypeptide(L)'
;HDDEANPHLHINYVPNFESSRGLTRRVGMDRALQQQGIQGKGTELITNWRQLETAYIESLSKEQIPNFERANVGSHKYMKVRQYKEYAEAVSNIENQITEISKRLPDNKITLKPKKKEIKTEVKLKLIGKPEIIEKETGNYVFSPKQLEKVEELITVAVIVKKDYERLKNMDLVKENKELNRQVDSLYDSLRESQKINLGLREENRKLNTEIGSLKAQIKDLKMNIRVLYQQMKKVLKEQFKVFRGIIKNELDSKGMDNQFEREHKREISRHRDFDRER
;
A
#
# COMPACT_ATOMS: atom_id res chain seq x y z
N HIS A 1 2.51 -5.48 7.41
CA HIS A 1 2.94 -6.53 6.50
C HIS A 1 2.68 -6.04 5.10
N ASP A 2 3.76 -5.87 4.35
CA ASP A 2 3.74 -5.48 2.93
C ASP A 2 4.29 -6.63 2.06
N ASP A 3 4.56 -7.77 2.69
CA ASP A 3 5.12 -9.01 2.15
C ASP A 3 4.07 -10.10 1.90
N GLU A 4 2.80 -9.80 2.17
CA GLU A 4 1.65 -10.67 1.90
C GLU A 4 0.77 -10.13 0.77
N ALA A 5 -0.27 -10.89 0.38
CA ALA A 5 -1.12 -10.57 -0.76
C ALA A 5 -1.81 -9.20 -0.66
N ASN A 6 -2.20 -8.77 0.55
CA ASN A 6 -2.75 -7.46 0.81
C ASN A 6 -1.96 -6.78 1.94
N PRO A 7 -1.60 -5.49 1.82
CA PRO A 7 -1.01 -4.75 2.92
C PRO A 7 -1.95 -4.75 4.10
N HIS A 8 -1.44 -5.17 5.26
CA HIS A 8 -2.25 -5.19 6.47
C HIS A 8 -1.38 -4.98 7.70
N LEU A 9 -2.02 -4.52 8.77
CA LEU A 9 -1.39 -4.20 10.03
C LEU A 9 -2.04 -5.02 11.15
N HIS A 10 -1.22 -5.67 11.96
CA HIS A 10 -1.67 -6.24 13.24
C HIS A 10 -1.35 -5.24 14.35
N ILE A 11 -2.36 -4.84 15.10
CA ILE A 11 -2.20 -3.95 16.26
C ILE A 11 -2.55 -4.72 17.52
N ASN A 12 -1.57 -4.86 18.41
CA ASN A 12 -1.77 -5.42 19.74
C ASN A 12 -1.88 -4.28 20.75
N TYR A 13 -2.94 -4.29 21.54
CA TYR A 13 -3.17 -3.31 22.59
C TYR A 13 -2.87 -3.94 23.95
N VAL A 14 -2.05 -3.26 24.76
CA VAL A 14 -1.79 -3.65 26.15
C VAL A 14 -2.53 -2.66 27.07
N PRO A 15 -3.71 -3.03 27.59
CA PRO A 15 -4.50 -2.10 28.38
C PRO A 15 -3.93 -1.95 29.78
N ASN A 16 -3.34 -0.80 30.06
CA ASN A 16 -2.83 -0.46 31.38
C ASN A 16 -3.56 0.74 31.99
N PHE A 17 -3.60 0.78 33.31
CA PHE A 17 -4.26 1.82 34.09
C PHE A 17 -3.43 2.17 35.32
N GLU A 18 -3.60 3.40 35.81
CA GLU A 18 -2.97 3.89 37.01
C GLU A 18 -3.73 3.45 38.27
N SER A 19 -3.02 2.89 39.25
CA SER A 19 -3.59 2.37 40.48
C SER A 19 -2.95 3.04 41.69
N SER A 20 -3.78 3.53 42.61
CA SER A 20 -3.34 4.05 43.92
C SER A 20 -3.08 2.95 44.95
N ARG A 21 -3.37 1.68 44.63
CA ARG A 21 -3.14 0.52 45.50
C ARG A 21 -2.08 -0.40 44.90
N GLY A 22 -0.96 -0.56 45.60
CA GLY A 22 0.14 -1.44 45.21
C GLY A 22 0.93 -0.88 44.02
N LEU A 23 1.17 -1.70 43.00
CA LEU A 23 1.84 -1.28 41.76
C LEU A 23 1.09 -0.09 41.13
N THR A 24 1.83 0.99 40.86
CA THR A 24 1.31 2.23 40.29
C THR A 24 0.70 2.05 38.91
N ARG A 25 1.16 1.07 38.14
CA ARG A 25 0.61 0.73 36.82
C ARG A 25 0.26 -0.75 36.74
N ARG A 26 -0.96 -1.07 36.33
CA ARG A 26 -1.49 -2.45 36.27
C ARG A 26 -2.13 -2.71 34.92
N VAL A 27 -2.18 -3.98 34.52
CA VAL A 27 -2.89 -4.42 33.30
C VAL A 27 -4.35 -4.72 33.65
N GLY A 28 -5.28 -4.15 32.90
CA GLY A 28 -6.71 -4.39 33.07
C GLY A 28 -7.53 -3.58 32.09
N MET A 29 -8.26 -4.27 31.20
CA MET A 29 -9.00 -3.66 30.09
C MET A 29 -10.03 -2.65 30.57
N ASP A 30 -10.97 -3.08 31.42
CA ASP A 30 -12.08 -2.23 31.85
C ASP A 30 -11.61 -0.94 32.52
N ARG A 31 -10.63 -1.04 33.44
CA ARG A 31 -10.07 0.12 34.15
C ARG A 31 -9.27 1.04 33.23
N ALA A 32 -8.53 0.48 32.27
CA ALA A 32 -7.79 1.25 31.29
C ALA A 32 -8.75 2.07 30.41
N LEU A 33 -9.80 1.44 29.90
CA LEU A 33 -10.83 2.11 29.10
C LEU A 33 -11.60 3.16 29.91
N GLN A 34 -11.95 2.87 31.16
CA GLN A 34 -12.61 3.84 32.04
C GLN A 34 -11.74 5.07 32.31
N GLN A 35 -10.43 4.90 32.52
CA GLN A 35 -9.50 6.02 32.69
C GLN A 35 -9.32 6.84 31.41
N GLN A 36 -9.53 6.24 30.24
CA GLN A 36 -9.61 6.94 28.96
C GLN A 36 -10.96 7.66 28.75
N GLY A 37 -11.88 7.58 29.71
CA GLY A 37 -13.19 8.23 29.65
C GLY A 37 -14.26 7.44 28.89
N ILE A 38 -13.98 6.19 28.50
CA ILE A 38 -14.97 5.33 27.83
C ILE A 38 -16.08 4.98 28.82
N GLN A 39 -17.32 5.27 28.44
CA GLN A 39 -18.50 4.96 29.23
C GLN A 39 -18.95 3.51 29.02
N GLY A 40 -19.50 2.89 30.06
CA GLY A 40 -20.05 1.53 30.02
C GLY A 40 -19.48 0.60 31.09
N LYS A 41 -19.91 -0.67 31.05
CA LYS A 41 -19.42 -1.73 31.96
C LYS A 41 -19.26 -3.05 31.22
N GLY A 42 -18.26 -3.86 31.61
CA GLY A 42 -18.04 -5.19 31.04
C GLY A 42 -17.85 -5.16 29.52
N THR A 43 -18.62 -5.97 28.78
CA THR A 43 -18.52 -6.08 27.32
C THR A 43 -18.88 -4.78 26.59
N GLU A 44 -19.72 -3.91 27.18
CA GLU A 44 -20.09 -2.63 26.58
C GLU A 44 -18.90 -1.67 26.46
N LEU A 45 -17.96 -1.72 27.41
CA LEU A 45 -16.75 -0.88 27.35
C LEU A 45 -15.94 -1.15 26.09
N ILE A 46 -15.72 -2.42 25.77
CA ILE A 46 -14.95 -2.83 24.59
C ILE A 46 -15.70 -2.43 23.30
N THR A 47 -17.02 -2.61 23.28
CA THR A 47 -17.85 -2.22 22.13
C THR A 47 -17.79 -0.72 21.88
N ASN A 48 -17.99 0.10 22.92
CA ASN A 48 -17.97 1.56 22.83
C ASN A 48 -16.58 2.07 22.43
N TRP A 49 -15.53 1.53 23.04
CA TRP A 49 -14.15 1.84 22.67
C TRP A 49 -13.88 1.50 21.19
N ARG A 50 -14.24 0.28 20.74
CA ARG A 50 -14.08 -0.10 19.32
C ARG A 50 -14.84 0.84 18.38
N GLN A 51 -16.04 1.26 18.74
CA GLN A 51 -16.83 2.18 17.93
C GLN A 51 -16.14 3.54 17.79
N LEU A 52 -15.59 4.08 18.89
CA LEU A 52 -14.87 5.34 18.88
C LEU A 52 -13.57 5.26 18.07
N GLU A 53 -12.75 4.25 18.31
CA GLU A 53 -11.49 4.05 17.56
C GLU A 53 -11.75 3.85 16.07
N THR A 54 -12.73 3.02 15.70
CA THR A 54 -13.05 2.79 14.28
C THR A 54 -13.64 4.02 13.60
N ALA A 55 -14.43 4.84 14.31
CA ALA A 55 -14.91 6.12 13.78
C ALA A 55 -13.77 7.13 13.56
N TYR A 56 -12.78 7.15 14.46
CA TYR A 56 -11.60 8.00 14.30
C TYR A 56 -10.71 7.54 13.15
N ILE A 57 -10.51 6.22 12.97
CA ILE A 57 -9.81 5.69 11.79
C ILE A 57 -10.55 6.06 10.51
N GLU A 58 -11.88 6.00 10.51
CA GLU A 58 -12.70 6.40 9.36
C GLU A 58 -12.50 7.89 9.02
N SER A 59 -12.45 8.79 10.00
CA SER A 59 -12.19 10.21 9.75
C SER A 59 -10.81 10.46 9.17
N LEU A 60 -9.77 9.82 9.73
CA LEU A 60 -8.40 9.91 9.19
C LEU A 60 -8.30 9.34 7.78
N SER A 61 -9.05 8.26 7.50
CA SER A 61 -9.07 7.64 6.18
C SER A 61 -9.72 8.57 5.15
N LYS A 62 -10.81 9.27 5.53
CA LYS A 62 -11.50 10.25 4.67
C LYS A 62 -10.66 11.47 4.32
N GLU A 63 -9.74 11.90 5.21
CA GLU A 63 -8.79 12.97 4.90
C GLU A 63 -7.85 12.62 3.75
N GLN A 64 -7.49 11.34 3.60
CA GLN A 64 -6.60 10.86 2.54
C GLN A 64 -7.35 10.29 1.34
N ILE A 65 -8.55 9.75 1.57
CA ILE A 65 -9.38 9.05 0.58
C ILE A 65 -10.80 9.62 0.70
N PRO A 66 -11.16 10.68 -0.07
CA PRO A 66 -12.41 11.43 0.11
C PRO A 66 -13.69 10.57 0.04
N ASN A 67 -13.68 9.50 -0.77
CA ASN A 67 -14.82 8.60 -0.96
C ASN A 67 -14.71 7.32 -0.12
N PHE A 68 -13.95 7.33 0.97
CA PHE A 68 -13.83 6.17 1.85
C PHE A 68 -15.16 5.89 2.56
N GLU A 69 -15.71 4.70 2.34
CA GLU A 69 -16.89 4.19 3.04
C GLU A 69 -16.54 2.98 3.89
N ARG A 70 -16.90 3.03 5.18
CA ARG A 70 -16.74 1.90 6.10
C ARG A 70 -17.97 1.00 6.03
N ALA A 71 -17.77 -0.26 5.64
CA ALA A 71 -18.81 -1.28 5.70
C ALA A 71 -18.79 -2.02 7.06
N ASN A 72 -19.91 -2.00 7.79
CA ASN A 72 -20.10 -2.85 8.96
C ASN A 72 -20.57 -4.24 8.52
N VAL A 73 -19.62 -5.15 8.30
CA VAL A 73 -19.90 -6.52 7.82
C VAL A 73 -20.37 -7.50 8.92
N GLY A 74 -20.76 -7.01 10.11
CA GLY A 74 -21.32 -7.82 11.20
C GLY A 74 -20.38 -8.91 11.74
N SER A 75 -20.89 -9.79 12.61
CA SER A 75 -20.16 -10.93 13.19
C SER A 75 -20.38 -12.20 12.37
N HIS A 76 -20.06 -12.16 11.07
CA HIS A 76 -20.05 -13.37 10.26
C HIS A 76 -19.00 -14.37 10.79
N LYS A 77 -19.25 -15.67 10.61
CA LYS A 77 -18.34 -16.74 11.02
C LYS A 77 -17.09 -16.69 10.13
N TYR A 78 -16.06 -15.98 10.57
CA TYR A 78 -14.84 -15.78 9.78
C TYR A 78 -14.11 -17.12 9.55
N MET A 79 -13.72 -17.37 8.30
CA MET A 79 -12.79 -18.46 7.99
C MET A 79 -11.40 -18.03 8.45
N LYS A 80 -10.68 -18.94 9.12
CA LYS A 80 -9.24 -18.72 9.34
C LYS A 80 -8.55 -18.61 7.98
N VAL A 81 -7.46 -17.82 7.89
CA VAL A 81 -6.71 -17.61 6.64
C VAL A 81 -6.42 -18.93 5.90
N ARG A 82 -6.02 -19.98 6.63
CA ARG A 82 -5.80 -21.31 6.06
C ARG A 82 -7.07 -21.93 5.46
N GLN A 83 -8.19 -21.88 6.19
CA GLN A 83 -9.46 -22.42 5.70
C GLN A 83 -9.92 -21.68 4.44
N TYR A 84 -9.76 -20.36 4.41
CA TYR A 84 -10.07 -19.57 3.22
C TYR A 84 -9.21 -19.98 2.02
N LYS A 85 -7.90 -20.19 2.22
CA LYS A 85 -6.99 -20.67 1.17
C LYS A 85 -7.42 -22.05 0.62
N GLU A 86 -7.72 -23.00 1.51
CA GLU A 86 -8.20 -24.34 1.13
C GLU A 86 -9.53 -24.26 0.34
N TYR A 87 -10.45 -23.39 0.77
CA TYR A 87 -11.71 -23.15 0.06
C TYR A 87 -11.48 -22.51 -1.32
N ALA A 88 -10.66 -21.48 -1.42
CA ALA A 88 -10.34 -20.82 -2.68
C ALA A 88 -9.67 -21.79 -3.67
N GLU A 89 -8.78 -22.66 -3.19
CA GLU A 89 -8.17 -23.72 -3.98
C GLU A 89 -9.21 -24.75 -4.46
N ALA A 90 -10.12 -25.18 -3.59
CA ALA A 90 -11.20 -26.10 -3.96
C ALA A 90 -12.12 -25.50 -5.02
N VAL A 91 -12.50 -24.22 -4.89
CA VAL A 91 -13.30 -23.50 -5.90
C VAL A 91 -12.56 -23.47 -7.24
N SER A 92 -11.27 -23.09 -7.25
CA SER A 92 -10.44 -23.06 -8.46
C SER A 92 -10.36 -24.44 -9.14
N ASN A 93 -10.18 -25.51 -8.35
CA ASN A 93 -10.15 -26.88 -8.88
C ASN A 93 -11.50 -27.29 -9.51
N ILE A 94 -12.62 -26.93 -8.89
CA ILE A 94 -13.96 -27.20 -9.44
C ILE A 94 -14.18 -26.40 -10.74
N GLU A 95 -13.81 -25.12 -10.77
CA GLU A 95 -13.92 -24.28 -11.97
C GLU A 95 -13.11 -24.85 -13.15
N ASN A 96 -11.90 -25.34 -12.88
CA ASN A 96 -11.06 -26.00 -13.88
C ASN A 96 -11.71 -27.28 -14.41
N GLN A 97 -12.24 -28.14 -13.53
CA GLN A 97 -12.95 -29.36 -13.93
C GLN A 97 -14.20 -29.06 -14.76
N ILE A 98 -15.01 -28.08 -14.35
CA ILE A 98 -16.18 -27.62 -15.11
C ILE A 98 -15.74 -27.15 -16.50
N THR A 99 -14.64 -26.39 -16.58
CA THR A 99 -14.11 -25.89 -17.85
C THR A 99 -13.64 -27.03 -18.75
N GLU A 100 -12.94 -28.03 -18.23
CA GLU A 100 -12.50 -29.20 -18.99
C GLU A 100 -13.66 -30.06 -19.49
N ILE A 101 -14.64 -30.34 -18.62
CA ILE A 101 -15.85 -31.08 -18.99
C ILE A 101 -16.63 -30.30 -20.05
N SER A 102 -16.76 -28.99 -19.90
CA SER A 102 -17.51 -28.12 -20.84
C SER A 102 -16.92 -28.12 -22.25
N LYS A 103 -15.60 -28.30 -22.40
CA LYS A 103 -14.93 -28.46 -23.71
C LYS A 103 -15.29 -29.77 -24.42
N ARG A 104 -15.66 -30.81 -23.66
CA ARG A 104 -16.00 -32.14 -24.20
C ARG A 104 -17.51 -32.31 -24.40
N LEU A 105 -18.32 -31.46 -23.78
CA LEU A 105 -19.78 -31.50 -23.90
C LEU A 105 -20.23 -30.89 -25.23
N PRO A 106 -21.25 -31.49 -25.88
CA PRO A 106 -21.89 -30.89 -27.04
C PRO A 106 -22.56 -29.56 -26.67
N ASP A 107 -22.83 -28.70 -27.66
CA ASP A 107 -23.51 -27.42 -27.39
C ASP A 107 -25.03 -27.58 -27.23
N ASN A 108 -25.57 -28.68 -27.76
CA ASN A 108 -26.98 -29.02 -27.73
C ASN A 108 -27.19 -30.44 -27.20
N LYS A 109 -28.44 -30.73 -26.78
CA LYS A 109 -28.85 -32.08 -26.38
C LYS A 109 -28.62 -33.05 -27.55
N ILE A 110 -28.17 -34.27 -27.23
CA ILE A 110 -27.94 -35.31 -28.23
C ILE A 110 -28.99 -36.41 -28.11
N THR A 111 -29.29 -37.06 -29.22
CA THR A 111 -30.10 -38.27 -29.27
C THR A 111 -29.22 -39.39 -29.85
N LEU A 112 -28.95 -40.39 -29.04
CA LEU A 112 -28.20 -41.58 -29.39
C LEU A 112 -29.16 -42.63 -29.96
N LYS A 113 -28.87 -43.10 -31.16
CA LYS A 113 -29.70 -44.15 -31.78
C LYS A 113 -29.38 -45.50 -31.13
N PRO A 114 -30.38 -46.27 -30.65
CA PRO A 114 -30.16 -47.62 -30.17
C PRO A 114 -29.64 -48.50 -31.30
N LYS A 115 -28.53 -49.20 -31.08
CA LYS A 115 -28.11 -50.28 -31.97
C LYS A 115 -28.80 -51.57 -31.54
N LYS A 116 -29.36 -52.29 -32.50
CA LYS A 116 -29.92 -53.63 -32.28
C LYS A 116 -28.81 -54.59 -31.85
N LYS A 117 -29.17 -55.70 -31.19
CA LYS A 117 -28.25 -56.81 -30.87
C LYS A 117 -27.39 -57.14 -32.09
N GLU A 118 -26.10 -57.39 -31.88
CA GLU A 118 -25.23 -57.87 -32.94
C GLU A 118 -25.69 -59.28 -33.37
N ILE A 119 -26.14 -59.42 -34.62
CA ILE A 119 -26.55 -60.69 -35.22
C ILE A 119 -25.36 -61.21 -36.03
N LYS A 120 -24.90 -62.42 -35.72
CA LYS A 120 -23.86 -63.09 -36.50
C LYS A 120 -24.52 -64.06 -37.47
N THR A 121 -24.26 -63.85 -38.76
CA THR A 121 -24.84 -64.65 -39.85
C THR A 121 -23.84 -65.71 -40.29
N GLU A 122 -24.16 -66.98 -40.11
CA GLU A 122 -23.38 -68.10 -40.63
C GLU A 122 -24.12 -68.71 -41.83
N VAL A 123 -23.47 -68.76 -43.00
CA VAL A 123 -24.04 -69.36 -44.22
C VAL A 123 -23.50 -70.78 -44.38
N LYS A 124 -24.38 -71.78 -44.28
CA LYS A 124 -24.06 -73.18 -44.59
C LYS A 124 -24.47 -73.50 -46.02
N LEU A 125 -23.48 -73.79 -46.86
CA LEU A 125 -23.71 -74.24 -48.24
C LEU A 125 -24.22 -75.68 -48.24
N LYS A 126 -25.39 -75.90 -48.87
CA LYS A 126 -25.94 -77.24 -49.12
C LYS A 126 -25.62 -77.67 -50.55
N LEU A 127 -25.38 -78.98 -50.75
CA LEU A 127 -24.96 -79.57 -52.04
C LEU A 127 -26.03 -79.48 -53.13
N ILE A 128 -27.33 -79.42 -52.77
CA ILE A 128 -28.44 -79.18 -53.69
C ILE A 128 -29.46 -78.26 -52.98
N GLY A 129 -29.90 -77.22 -53.68
CA GLY A 129 -30.83 -76.21 -53.16
C GLY A 129 -30.14 -74.95 -52.62
N LYS A 130 -30.94 -73.96 -52.20
CA LYS A 130 -30.43 -72.66 -51.72
C LYS A 130 -29.67 -72.82 -50.39
N PRO A 131 -28.58 -72.05 -50.18
CA PRO A 131 -27.80 -72.09 -48.95
C PRO A 131 -28.66 -71.76 -47.72
N GLU A 132 -28.33 -72.41 -46.60
CA GLU A 132 -29.02 -72.21 -45.32
C GLU A 132 -28.36 -71.06 -44.55
N ILE A 133 -29.14 -70.02 -44.29
CA ILE A 133 -28.71 -68.85 -43.53
C ILE A 133 -29.09 -69.09 -42.07
N ILE A 134 -28.10 -69.13 -41.18
CA ILE A 134 -28.31 -69.26 -39.74
C ILE A 134 -27.96 -67.94 -39.09
N GLU A 135 -28.98 -67.23 -38.61
CA GLU A 135 -28.81 -66.04 -37.78
C GLU A 135 -28.68 -66.47 -36.32
N LYS A 136 -27.54 -66.15 -35.69
CA LYS A 136 -27.35 -66.30 -34.24
C LYS A 136 -27.27 -64.91 -33.63
N GLU A 137 -28.20 -64.60 -32.73
CA GLU A 137 -28.00 -63.45 -31.83
C GLU A 137 -26.70 -63.69 -31.05
N THR A 138 -25.74 -62.77 -31.17
CA THR A 138 -24.57 -62.80 -30.30
C THR A 138 -24.94 -62.25 -28.92
N GLY A 139 -24.15 -62.60 -27.90
CA GLY A 139 -24.32 -62.06 -26.54
C GLY A 139 -23.92 -60.57 -26.41
N ASN A 140 -23.46 -59.93 -27.49
CA ASN A 140 -22.99 -58.54 -27.47
C ASN A 140 -24.16 -57.56 -27.67
N TYR A 141 -24.45 -56.79 -26.63
CA TYR A 141 -25.22 -55.55 -26.75
C TYR A 141 -24.28 -54.39 -27.05
N VAL A 142 -24.51 -53.69 -28.15
CA VAL A 142 -24.01 -52.33 -28.31
C VAL A 142 -24.99 -51.40 -27.58
N PHE A 143 -24.72 -51.11 -26.29
CA PHE A 143 -25.54 -50.33 -25.32
C PHE A 143 -27.06 -50.57 -25.38
N SER A 144 -27.65 -51.10 -24.30
CA SER A 144 -29.12 -51.24 -24.24
C SER A 144 -29.83 -49.86 -24.33
N PRO A 145 -31.07 -49.79 -24.84
CA PRO A 145 -31.83 -48.53 -24.91
C PRO A 145 -31.91 -47.78 -23.58
N LYS A 146 -32.10 -48.51 -22.45
CA LYS A 146 -32.10 -47.92 -21.10
C LYS A 146 -30.74 -47.35 -20.69
N GLN A 147 -29.64 -47.93 -21.16
CA GLN A 147 -28.30 -47.38 -20.90
C GLN A 147 -28.06 -46.12 -21.74
N LEU A 148 -28.52 -46.08 -22.99
CA LEU A 148 -28.44 -44.90 -23.84
C LEU A 148 -29.29 -43.75 -23.29
N GLU A 149 -30.51 -44.03 -22.84
CA GLU A 149 -31.41 -43.05 -22.22
C GLU A 149 -30.77 -42.39 -20.99
N LYS A 150 -30.13 -43.18 -20.12
CA LYS A 150 -29.37 -42.64 -18.97
C LYS A 150 -28.20 -41.75 -19.39
N VAL A 151 -27.48 -42.13 -20.45
CA VAL A 151 -26.36 -41.31 -20.97
C VAL A 151 -26.88 -40.01 -21.58
N GLU A 152 -27.97 -40.05 -22.33
CA GLU A 152 -28.62 -38.86 -22.89
C GLU A 152 -29.12 -37.91 -21.80
N GLU A 153 -29.70 -38.45 -20.73
CA GLU A 153 -30.14 -37.68 -19.57
C GLU A 153 -28.95 -36.98 -18.89
N LEU A 154 -27.87 -37.71 -18.60
CA LEU A 154 -26.65 -37.15 -18.01
C LEU A 154 -26.03 -36.06 -18.89
N ILE A 155 -25.95 -36.28 -20.20
CA ILE A 155 -25.44 -35.28 -21.15
C ILE A 155 -26.36 -34.07 -21.20
N THR A 156 -27.69 -34.28 -21.16
CA THR A 156 -28.67 -33.19 -21.14
C THR A 156 -28.51 -32.33 -19.89
N VAL A 157 -28.40 -32.94 -18.71
CA VAL A 157 -28.16 -32.22 -17.45
C VAL A 157 -26.83 -31.46 -17.51
N ALA A 158 -25.77 -32.10 -17.99
CA ALA A 158 -24.45 -31.48 -18.10
C ALA A 158 -24.45 -30.28 -19.07
N VAL A 159 -25.18 -30.35 -20.19
CA VAL A 159 -25.36 -29.24 -21.13
C VAL A 159 -26.14 -28.09 -20.49
N ILE A 160 -27.17 -28.38 -19.68
CA ILE A 160 -27.91 -27.37 -18.93
C ILE A 160 -27.00 -26.65 -17.95
N VAL A 161 -26.21 -27.40 -17.16
CA VAL A 161 -25.26 -26.84 -16.19
C VAL A 161 -24.19 -25.99 -16.91
N LYS A 162 -23.63 -26.45 -18.04
CA LYS A 162 -22.69 -25.66 -18.86
C LYS A 162 -23.32 -24.32 -19.27
N LYS A 163 -24.54 -24.34 -19.80
CA LYS A 163 -25.25 -23.11 -20.22
C LYS A 163 -25.53 -22.17 -19.06
N ASP A 164 -25.94 -22.72 -17.92
CA ASP A 164 -26.20 -21.93 -16.71
C ASP A 164 -24.93 -21.29 -16.15
N TYR A 165 -23.83 -22.06 -16.08
CA TYR A 165 -22.52 -21.56 -15.66
C TYR A 165 -21.99 -20.45 -16.57
N GLU A 166 -22.07 -20.63 -17.90
CA GLU A 166 -21.68 -19.59 -18.85
C GLU A 166 -22.56 -18.34 -18.74
N ARG A 167 -23.87 -18.50 -18.47
CA ARG A 167 -24.75 -17.36 -18.19
C ARG A 167 -24.30 -16.62 -16.93
N LEU A 168 -24.08 -17.33 -15.82
CA LEU A 168 -23.63 -16.75 -14.55
C LEU A 168 -22.30 -16.01 -14.71
N LYS A 169 -21.33 -16.61 -15.41
CA LYS A 169 -20.02 -15.99 -15.68
C LYS A 169 -20.12 -14.71 -16.50
N ASN A 170 -21.14 -14.61 -17.35
CA ASN A 170 -21.37 -13.46 -18.22
C ASN A 170 -22.31 -12.40 -17.63
N MET A 171 -22.83 -12.60 -16.41
CA MET A 171 -23.60 -11.58 -15.69
C MET A 171 -22.74 -10.35 -15.43
N ASP A 172 -23.38 -9.18 -15.48
CA ASP A 172 -22.70 -7.89 -15.35
C ASP A 172 -21.93 -7.79 -14.03
N LEU A 173 -22.53 -8.22 -12.91
CA LEU A 173 -21.88 -8.23 -11.59
C LEU A 173 -20.59 -9.07 -11.57
N VAL A 174 -20.55 -10.21 -12.26
CA VAL A 174 -19.36 -11.08 -12.28
C VAL A 174 -18.25 -10.44 -13.14
N LYS A 175 -18.61 -9.81 -14.26
CA LYS A 175 -17.67 -9.08 -15.10
C LYS A 175 -17.12 -7.86 -14.38
N GLU A 176 -17.99 -7.08 -13.76
CA GLU A 176 -17.64 -5.90 -12.97
C GLU A 176 -16.74 -6.27 -11.81
N ASN A 177 -17.06 -7.31 -11.05
CA ASN A 177 -16.21 -7.78 -9.94
C ASN A 177 -14.81 -8.20 -10.43
N LYS A 178 -14.72 -8.91 -11.57
CA LYS A 178 -13.41 -9.24 -12.17
C LYS A 178 -12.62 -8.01 -12.59
N GLU A 179 -13.30 -7.01 -13.14
CA GLU A 179 -12.65 -5.77 -13.57
C GLU A 179 -12.21 -4.92 -12.38
N LEU A 180 -13.04 -4.83 -11.33
CA LEU A 180 -12.69 -4.19 -10.07
C LEU A 180 -11.47 -4.84 -9.43
N ASN A 181 -11.38 -6.18 -9.42
CA ASN A 181 -10.19 -6.86 -8.89
C ASN A 181 -8.92 -6.46 -9.68
N ARG A 182 -8.98 -6.39 -11.01
CA ARG A 182 -7.84 -5.93 -11.84
C ARG A 182 -7.45 -4.48 -11.54
N GLN A 183 -8.44 -3.60 -11.36
CA GLN A 183 -8.18 -2.21 -11.01
C GLN A 183 -7.55 -2.09 -9.62
N VAL A 184 -8.02 -2.88 -8.64
CA VAL A 184 -7.43 -2.94 -7.30
C VAL A 184 -5.97 -3.40 -7.36
N ASP A 185 -5.66 -4.46 -8.12
CA ASP A 185 -4.29 -4.95 -8.30
C ASP A 185 -3.40 -3.86 -8.92
N SER A 186 -3.88 -3.17 -9.96
CA SER A 186 -3.13 -2.10 -10.64
C SER A 186 -2.91 -0.87 -9.74
N LEU A 187 -3.92 -0.48 -8.96
CA LEU A 187 -3.80 0.59 -7.98
C LEU A 187 -2.81 0.23 -6.88
N TYR A 188 -2.78 -1.04 -6.47
CA TYR A 188 -1.84 -1.53 -5.48
C TYR A 188 -0.39 -1.46 -5.96
N ASP A 189 -0.11 -1.92 -7.18
CA ASP A 189 1.22 -1.81 -7.78
C ASP A 189 1.66 -0.34 -7.89
N SER A 190 0.75 0.54 -8.31
CA SER A 190 1.00 1.98 -8.41
C SER A 190 1.30 2.62 -7.05
N LEU A 191 0.54 2.24 -6.01
CA LEU A 191 0.76 2.70 -4.64
C LEU A 191 2.13 2.25 -4.13
N ARG A 192 2.50 1.00 -4.38
CA ARG A 192 3.78 0.42 -3.96
C ARG A 192 4.96 1.15 -4.59
N GLU A 193 4.89 1.47 -5.88
CA GLU A 193 5.93 2.24 -6.56
C GLU A 193 5.98 3.69 -6.05
N SER A 194 4.83 4.33 -5.82
CA SER A 194 4.75 5.67 -5.23
C SER A 194 5.40 5.72 -3.84
N GLN A 195 5.15 4.72 -2.99
CA GLN A 195 5.76 4.60 -1.66
C GLN A 195 7.29 4.48 -1.73
N LYS A 196 7.81 3.68 -2.67
CA LYS A 196 9.27 3.56 -2.90
C LYS A 196 9.89 4.90 -3.30
N ILE A 197 9.26 5.61 -4.24
CA ILE A 197 9.72 6.93 -4.69
C ILE A 197 9.71 7.92 -3.52
N ASN A 198 8.63 7.95 -2.73
CA ASN A 198 8.51 8.84 -1.58
C ASN A 198 9.61 8.57 -0.53
N LEU A 199 9.93 7.30 -0.27
CA LEU A 199 11.02 6.93 0.62
C LEU A 199 12.38 7.48 0.13
N GLY A 200 12.65 7.36 -1.17
CA GLY A 200 13.85 7.93 -1.79
C GLY A 200 13.94 9.46 -1.64
N LEU A 201 12.84 10.16 -1.94
CA LEU A 201 12.75 11.61 -1.80
C LEU A 201 12.90 12.08 -0.35
N ARG A 202 12.41 11.31 0.63
CA ARG A 202 12.59 11.62 2.06
C ARG A 202 14.05 11.53 2.48
N GLU A 203 14.78 10.51 2.03
CA GLU A 203 16.21 10.40 2.32
C GLU A 203 17.02 11.50 1.65
N GLU A 204 16.70 11.86 0.41
CA GLU A 204 17.34 12.98 -0.29
C GLU A 204 17.09 14.31 0.43
N ASN A 205 15.85 14.59 0.80
CA ASN A 205 15.51 15.78 1.60
C ASN A 205 16.27 15.81 2.94
N ARG A 206 16.46 14.67 3.60
CA ARG A 206 17.24 14.60 4.84
C ARG A 206 18.71 14.95 4.63
N LYS A 207 19.31 14.44 3.54
CA LYS A 207 20.70 14.76 3.15
C LYS A 207 20.86 16.25 2.85
N LEU A 208 19.99 16.81 2.01
CA LEU A 208 20.00 18.22 1.66
C LEU A 208 19.84 19.13 2.89
N ASN A 209 18.92 18.79 3.80
CA ASN A 209 18.74 19.56 5.04
C ASN A 209 19.99 19.53 5.92
N THR A 210 20.70 18.39 5.98
CA THR A 210 21.96 18.26 6.73
C THR A 210 23.05 19.14 6.11
N GLU A 211 23.18 19.11 4.78
CA GLU A 211 24.14 19.93 4.04
C GLU A 211 23.86 21.43 4.20
N ILE A 212 22.60 21.84 4.07
CA ILE A 212 22.16 23.22 4.33
C ILE A 212 22.52 23.64 5.77
N GLY A 213 22.35 22.75 6.74
CA GLY A 213 22.74 23.01 8.13
C GLY A 213 24.24 23.27 8.28
N SER A 214 25.07 22.42 7.65
CA SER A 214 26.53 22.55 7.63
C SER A 214 26.97 23.86 6.98
N LEU A 215 26.43 24.18 5.80
CA LEU A 215 26.75 25.42 5.08
C LEU A 215 26.35 26.66 5.88
N LYS A 216 25.19 26.65 6.55
CA LYS A 216 24.77 27.75 7.43
C LYS A 216 25.75 27.96 8.60
N ALA A 217 26.26 26.88 9.19
CA ALA A 217 27.27 26.96 10.25
C ALA A 217 28.58 27.57 9.72
N GLN A 218 29.07 27.08 8.58
CA GLN A 218 30.28 27.62 7.92
C GLN A 218 30.14 29.12 7.61
N ILE A 219 28.98 29.55 7.07
CA ILE A 219 28.72 30.96 6.79
C ILE A 219 28.74 31.79 8.07
N LYS A 220 28.19 31.27 9.17
CA LYS A 220 28.20 31.95 10.48
C LYS A 220 29.64 32.15 10.98
N ASP A 221 30.46 31.12 10.88
CA ASP A 221 31.85 31.16 11.31
C ASP A 221 32.68 32.10 10.42
N LEU A 222 32.49 32.05 9.10
CA LEU A 222 33.13 32.99 8.17
C LEU A 222 32.76 34.44 8.47
N LYS A 223 31.48 34.73 8.76
CA LYS A 223 31.04 36.07 9.18
C LYS A 223 31.74 36.52 10.47
N MET A 224 31.91 35.63 11.44
CA MET A 224 32.64 35.93 12.67
C MET A 224 34.12 36.22 12.38
N ASN A 225 34.76 35.38 11.56
CA ASN A 225 36.15 35.54 11.18
C ASN A 225 36.39 36.90 10.48
N ILE A 226 35.54 37.26 9.51
CA ILE A 226 35.58 38.56 8.85
C ILE A 226 35.43 39.71 9.85
N ARG A 227 34.51 39.58 10.82
CA ARG A 227 34.31 40.59 11.86
C ARG A 227 35.56 40.77 12.73
N VAL A 228 36.16 39.67 13.17
CA VAL A 228 37.40 39.69 13.96
C VAL A 228 38.54 40.31 13.16
N LEU A 229 38.76 39.86 11.92
CA LEU A 229 39.78 40.41 11.03
C LEU A 229 39.60 41.92 10.82
N TYR A 230 38.38 42.36 10.55
CA TYR A 230 38.06 43.78 10.40
C TYR A 230 38.41 44.58 11.65
N GLN A 231 38.03 44.10 12.85
CA GLN A 231 38.33 44.81 14.11
C GLN A 231 39.84 44.86 14.40
N GLN A 232 40.55 43.76 14.16
CA GLN A 232 42.01 43.72 14.35
C GLN A 232 42.72 44.63 13.36
N MET A 233 42.37 44.57 12.07
CA MET A 233 42.94 45.44 11.05
C MET A 233 42.66 46.92 11.35
N LYS A 234 41.42 47.25 11.73
CA LYS A 234 41.05 48.61 12.16
C LYS A 234 41.91 49.08 13.34
N LYS A 235 42.14 48.22 14.34
CA LYS A 235 42.98 48.54 15.51
C LYS A 235 44.44 48.75 15.10
N VAL A 236 45.03 47.82 14.36
CA VAL A 236 46.43 47.89 13.91
C VAL A 236 46.65 49.15 13.07
N LEU A 237 45.81 49.40 12.06
CA LEU A 237 45.92 50.59 11.22
C LEU A 237 45.74 51.88 12.03
N LYS A 238 44.81 51.90 12.99
CA LYS A 238 44.61 53.06 13.88
C LYS A 238 45.85 53.36 14.71
N GLU A 239 46.46 52.35 15.33
CA GLU A 239 47.68 52.55 16.13
C GLU A 239 48.87 52.95 15.26
N GLN A 240 49.10 52.28 14.13
CA GLN A 240 50.17 52.62 13.18
C GLN A 240 50.00 54.05 12.65
N PHE A 241 48.78 54.43 12.28
CA PHE A 241 48.48 55.78 11.81
C PHE A 241 48.66 56.83 12.91
N LYS A 242 48.32 56.52 14.17
CA LYS A 242 48.56 57.41 15.31
C LYS A 242 50.04 57.66 15.53
N VAL A 243 50.87 56.61 15.46
CA VAL A 243 52.33 56.73 15.56
C VAL A 243 52.89 57.55 14.40
N PHE A 244 52.54 57.20 13.16
CA PHE A 244 52.96 57.92 11.96
C PHE A 244 52.61 59.40 12.02
N ARG A 245 51.36 59.72 12.40
CA ARG A 245 50.89 61.09 12.57
C ARG A 245 51.68 61.85 13.65
N GLY A 246 52.01 61.20 14.76
CA GLY A 246 52.85 61.78 15.81
C GLY A 246 54.24 62.16 15.30
N ILE A 247 54.86 61.29 14.49
CA ILE A 247 56.15 61.55 13.86
C ILE A 247 56.06 62.78 12.94
N ILE A 248 55.08 62.81 12.03
CA ILE A 248 54.88 63.94 11.11
C ILE A 248 54.64 65.24 11.88
N LYS A 249 53.81 65.21 12.92
CA LYS A 249 53.53 66.38 13.74
C LYS A 249 54.81 66.93 14.37
N ASN A 250 55.61 66.09 15.03
CA ASN A 250 56.84 66.52 15.68
C ASN A 250 57.84 67.11 14.67
N GLU A 251 57.92 66.56 13.47
CA GLU A 251 58.80 67.03 12.38
C GLU A 251 58.35 68.38 11.78
N LEU A 252 57.04 68.61 11.66
CA LEU A 252 56.51 69.90 11.20
C LEU A 252 56.63 70.98 12.28
N ASP A 253 56.32 70.63 13.53
CA ASP A 253 56.40 71.53 14.68
C ASP A 253 57.86 71.99 14.91
N SER A 254 58.85 71.10 14.77
CA SER A 254 60.28 71.45 14.92
C SER A 254 60.78 72.40 13.82
N LYS A 255 60.14 72.39 12.65
CA LYS A 255 60.43 73.28 11.51
C LYS A 255 59.58 74.56 11.52
N GLY A 256 58.73 74.76 12.53
CA GLY A 256 57.81 75.91 12.61
C GLY A 256 56.78 75.95 11.48
N MET A 257 56.52 74.81 10.83
CA MET A 257 55.58 74.72 9.71
C MET A 257 54.17 74.42 10.18
N ASP A 258 53.20 75.06 9.53
CA ASP A 258 51.80 74.89 9.85
C ASP A 258 51.27 73.50 9.44
N ASN A 259 50.71 72.77 10.41
CA ASN A 259 50.27 71.39 10.23
C ASN A 259 48.81 71.31 9.73
N GLN A 260 48.64 71.50 8.42
CA GLN A 260 47.35 71.36 7.72
C GLN A 260 46.69 69.99 7.95
N PHE A 261 47.49 68.93 7.98
CA PHE A 261 47.03 67.55 8.15
C PHE A 261 46.36 67.32 9.51
N GLU A 262 46.92 67.89 10.58
CA GLU A 262 46.35 67.82 11.94
C GLU A 262 45.00 68.54 12.02
N ARG A 263 44.86 69.67 11.32
CA ARG A 263 43.61 70.44 11.30
C ARG A 263 42.49 69.71 10.58
N GLU A 264 42.75 69.20 9.38
CA GLU A 264 41.74 68.45 8.63
C GLU A 264 41.32 67.18 9.36
N HIS A 265 42.27 66.47 9.97
CA HIS A 265 41.92 65.30 10.77
C HIS A 265 41.02 65.63 11.98
N LYS A 266 41.28 66.74 12.69
CA LYS A 266 40.41 67.19 13.79
C LYS A 266 39.00 67.55 13.29
N ARG A 267 38.90 68.21 12.12
CA ARG A 267 37.63 68.52 11.46
C ARG A 267 36.86 67.26 11.09
N GLU A 268 37.54 66.24 10.58
CA GLU A 268 36.91 64.99 10.19
C GLU A 268 36.43 64.17 11.41
N ILE A 269 37.21 64.13 12.50
CA ILE A 269 36.77 63.53 13.77
C ILE A 269 35.52 64.23 14.31
N SER A 270 35.46 65.57 14.26
CA SER A 270 34.27 66.29 14.74
C SER A 270 33.03 65.96 13.89
N ARG A 271 33.16 65.91 12.56
CA ARG A 271 32.07 65.51 11.65
C ARG A 271 31.53 64.11 11.96
N HIS A 272 32.42 63.15 12.22
CA HIS A 272 31.99 61.79 12.55
C HIS A 272 31.27 61.68 13.91
N ARG A 273 31.63 62.51 14.89
CA ARG A 273 30.93 62.54 16.21
C ARG A 273 29.52 63.07 16.12
N ASP A 274 29.24 63.96 15.16
CA ASP A 274 27.91 64.52 14.95
C ASP A 274 27.01 63.51 14.24
N PHE A 275 27.56 62.72 13.31
CA PHE A 275 26.82 61.66 12.59
C PHE A 275 26.37 60.48 13.47
N ASP A 276 27.15 60.08 14.47
CA ASP A 276 26.80 59.00 15.41
C ASP A 276 25.73 59.42 16.45
N ARG A 277 25.36 60.70 16.54
CA ARG A 277 24.29 61.19 17.43
C ARG A 277 22.90 61.21 16.77
N GLU A 278 22.83 61.09 15.44
CA GLU A 278 21.58 61.20 14.67
C GLU A 278 20.99 59.83 14.24
N ARG A 279 21.49 58.72 14.78
CA ARG A 279 21.00 57.35 14.54
C ARG A 279 20.75 56.59 15.83
#